data_AF-A0A9E3JD40-F1
#
_entry.id   AF-A0A9E3JD40-F1
#
_cell.length_a   1.000
_cell.length_b   1.000
_cell.length_c   1.000
_cell.angle_alpha   90.00
_cell.angle_beta   90.00
_cell.angle_gamma   90.00
#
_symmetry.space_group_name_H-M   'P 1'
#
loop_
_entity.id
_entity.type
_entity.pdbx_description
1 polymer ?
#
loop_
_entity_poly.entity_id
_entity_poly.type
_entity_poly.pdbx_seq_one_letter_code
_entity_poly.pdbx_strand_id
1 'polypeptide(L)'
;PCGPMDDRSFRLGNTALGNPEGAPGLECTLQGPSLRFTHATTVCVTGAPAPVAVDGTPVAQWKPVTVPAGGVLEVGTPTEHGLRTYVLFAGGLDIPAFLGSASTFTLGRFGGHGGRALRTGDVLHGGREAEGTLLAEAQAEGAPVEDHPTYTSTWHIGAVEGPHAAPEFFTEDDIHDFYAADWKVHFNSARTGVRLVGPKPRWARSDGGEAGLHPSNIHDTPYSVGAVDYTGDMPVLLGPDGPSLGGFVCPATVISTERWKLGQLRPGDTVRFMPVDASGEPRPAIVDGGVLARDGDVTYRRSGDDNLLVEFGPMQLDLALRMRVHALMDAVAEQGPDGITDLTPGIRSLQIQTDPGRLPQQQLLAVVREITASLPPSDELVVPSRTVHLPLSWDDPATREAIARYMAGVRDDAPWCPWNIEFIRRVNGLESVDDVYRTVFDAEYLVLGLGDVYLGAPVATPLDPRHRLVTTKYNPARTWTAENSVGIGGAYLCIYG
;
A
#
# COMPACT_ATOMS: atom_id res chain seq x y z
N PRO A 1 -3.78 -6.53 6.30
CA PRO A 1 -3.49 -5.13 5.89
C PRO A 1 -3.46 -4.20 7.10
N CYS A 2 -2.96 -2.98 6.95
CA CYS A 2 -2.50 -2.13 8.05
C CYS A 2 -1.49 -2.85 8.95
N GLY A 3 -1.94 -3.53 10.02
CA GLY A 3 -1.14 -4.50 10.77
C GLY A 3 0.28 -4.06 11.17
N PRO A 4 1.13 -5.02 11.56
CA PRO A 4 2.55 -4.74 11.75
C PRO A 4 3.24 -4.45 10.41
N MET A 5 4.11 -3.45 10.36
CA MET A 5 4.92 -3.14 9.17
C MET A 5 6.09 -4.11 8.99
N ASP A 6 6.54 -4.72 10.08
CA ASP A 6 7.40 -5.92 10.13
C ASP A 6 6.58 -7.03 10.77
N ASP A 7 5.87 -7.78 9.92
CA ASP A 7 4.99 -8.87 10.30
C ASP A 7 5.75 -10.09 10.83
N ARG A 8 7.01 -10.28 10.40
CA ARG A 8 7.87 -11.38 10.85
C ARG A 8 8.16 -11.26 12.35
N SER A 9 8.66 -10.10 12.80
CA SER A 9 8.96 -9.87 14.22
C SER A 9 7.71 -9.93 15.10
N PHE A 10 6.58 -9.41 14.58
CA PHE A 10 5.30 -9.46 15.28
C PHE A 10 4.76 -10.88 15.43
N ARG A 11 4.83 -11.71 14.38
CA ARG A 11 4.38 -13.11 14.45
C ARG A 11 5.28 -13.94 15.34
N LEU A 12 6.60 -13.86 15.19
CA LEU A 12 7.56 -14.65 15.98
C LEU A 12 7.39 -14.41 17.49
N GLY A 13 7.19 -13.16 17.92
CA GLY A 13 6.99 -12.88 19.34
C GLY A 13 5.61 -13.34 19.86
N ASN A 14 4.58 -13.38 19.02
CA ASN A 14 3.27 -13.94 19.41
C ASN A 14 3.37 -15.46 19.55
N THR A 15 4.04 -16.13 18.60
CA THR A 15 4.33 -17.56 18.67
C THR A 15 5.12 -17.92 19.93
N ALA A 16 6.12 -17.10 20.29
CA ALA A 16 6.90 -17.28 21.51
C ALA A 16 6.05 -17.25 22.80
N LEU A 17 4.91 -16.55 22.77
CA LEU A 17 3.95 -16.46 23.87
C LEU A 17 2.84 -17.53 23.80
N GLY A 18 2.83 -18.38 22.77
CA GLY A 18 1.76 -19.34 22.53
C GLY A 18 0.45 -18.70 22.05
N ASN A 19 0.50 -17.46 21.57
CA ASN A 19 -0.69 -16.77 21.08
C ASN A 19 -1.14 -17.34 19.73
N PRO A 20 -2.47 -17.35 19.45
CA PRO A 20 -2.96 -17.66 18.11
C PRO A 20 -2.49 -16.61 17.10
N GLU A 21 -2.41 -17.00 15.83
CA GLU A 21 -2.14 -16.06 14.73
C GLU A 21 -3.19 -14.94 14.70
N GLY A 22 -2.74 -13.70 14.48
CA GLY A 22 -3.60 -12.52 14.52
C GLY A 22 -3.87 -11.93 15.90
N ALA A 23 -3.29 -12.50 16.97
CA ALA A 23 -3.38 -11.92 18.31
C ALA A 23 -2.88 -10.45 18.35
N PRO A 24 -3.69 -9.50 18.86
CA PRO A 24 -3.32 -8.09 18.85
C PRO A 24 -2.18 -7.78 19.82
N GLY A 25 -1.31 -6.85 19.40
CA GLY A 25 -0.17 -6.35 20.16
C GLY A 25 0.19 -4.94 19.72
N LEU A 26 1.27 -4.39 20.25
CA LEU A 26 1.67 -3.00 19.99
C LEU A 26 2.84 -2.94 19.00
N GLU A 27 2.71 -2.12 17.96
CA GLU A 27 3.82 -1.64 17.15
C GLU A 27 4.34 -0.33 17.73
N CYS A 28 5.65 -0.24 17.97
CA CYS A 28 6.33 0.94 18.48
C CYS A 28 7.29 1.45 17.42
N THR A 29 7.11 2.70 16.97
CA THR A 29 7.98 3.32 15.95
C THR A 29 8.95 4.27 16.63
N LEU A 30 10.26 4.06 16.44
CA LEU A 30 11.37 4.83 17.02
C LEU A 30 11.50 4.77 18.54
N GLN A 31 10.43 4.96 19.32
CA GLN A 31 10.49 4.92 20.77
C GLN A 31 9.39 3.99 21.32
N GLY A 32 9.77 3.09 22.22
CA GLY A 32 8.84 2.22 22.92
C GLY A 32 8.11 2.90 24.09
N PRO A 33 7.06 2.26 24.62
CA PRO A 33 6.28 2.78 25.73
C PRO A 33 6.90 2.46 27.09
N SER A 34 6.41 3.15 28.12
CA SER A 34 6.44 2.71 29.52
C SER A 34 5.03 2.26 29.92
N LEU A 35 4.88 0.99 30.28
CA LEU A 35 3.59 0.36 30.56
C LEU A 35 3.55 -0.17 31.99
N ARG A 36 2.56 0.27 32.77
CA ARG A 36 2.30 -0.27 34.11
C ARG A 36 1.25 -1.37 34.04
N PHE A 37 1.55 -2.52 34.65
CA PHE A 37 0.67 -3.68 34.64
C PHE A 37 -0.12 -3.76 35.95
N THR A 38 -1.44 -3.96 35.85
CA THR A 38 -2.30 -4.15 37.04
C THR A 38 -2.29 -5.59 37.55
N HIS A 39 -1.93 -6.55 36.68
CA HIS A 39 -1.85 -7.97 36.96
C HIS A 39 -0.52 -8.52 36.42
N ALA A 40 -0.02 -9.59 37.01
CA ALA A 40 1.18 -10.25 36.48
C ALA A 40 0.92 -10.72 35.04
N THR A 41 1.77 -10.32 34.09
CA THR A 41 1.55 -10.55 32.66
C THR A 41 2.87 -10.94 31.99
N THR A 42 2.86 -12.02 31.23
CA THR A 42 4.00 -12.39 30.38
C THR A 42 3.94 -11.63 29.07
N VAL A 43 5.03 -10.95 28.74
CA VAL A 43 5.19 -10.18 27.49
C VAL A 43 6.39 -10.67 26.70
N CYS A 44 6.40 -10.42 25.40
CA CYS A 44 7.58 -10.60 24.56
C CYS A 44 7.81 -9.32 23.77
N VAL A 45 9.01 -8.75 23.89
CA VAL A 45 9.42 -7.59 23.08
C VAL A 45 10.29 -8.08 21.93
N THR A 46 9.94 -7.74 20.69
CA THR A 46 10.66 -8.15 19.47
C THR A 46 10.95 -6.95 18.57
N GLY A 47 11.52 -7.19 17.38
CA GLY A 47 11.87 -6.15 16.42
C GLY A 47 13.27 -5.58 16.62
N ALA A 48 13.44 -4.32 16.24
CA ALA A 48 14.72 -3.61 16.25
C ALA A 48 15.42 -3.69 17.63
N PRO A 49 16.76 -3.78 17.69
CA PRO A 49 17.49 -3.82 18.95
C PRO A 49 17.22 -2.57 19.80
N ALA A 50 16.61 -2.77 20.97
CA ALA A 50 16.29 -1.69 21.91
C ALA A 50 16.52 -2.15 23.36
N PRO A 51 16.89 -1.24 24.27
CA PRO A 51 16.95 -1.57 25.69
C PRO A 51 15.53 -1.85 26.21
N VAL A 52 15.36 -2.96 26.94
CA VAL A 52 14.11 -3.35 27.59
C VAL A 52 14.37 -3.56 29.07
N ALA A 53 13.52 -3.02 29.93
CA ALA A 53 13.64 -3.18 31.39
C ALA A 53 12.29 -3.45 32.05
N VAL A 54 12.35 -4.17 33.17
CA VAL A 54 11.23 -4.35 34.10
C VAL A 54 11.64 -3.77 35.45
N ASP A 55 10.91 -2.77 35.94
CA ASP A 55 11.20 -2.04 37.17
C ASP A 55 12.67 -1.55 37.23
N GLY A 56 13.16 -1.01 36.10
CA GLY A 56 14.53 -0.55 35.93
C GLY A 56 15.60 -1.64 35.77
N THR A 57 15.24 -2.92 35.89
CA THR A 57 16.16 -4.05 35.69
C THR A 57 16.16 -4.46 34.21
N PRO A 58 17.31 -4.45 33.52
CA PRO A 58 17.38 -4.88 32.12
C PRO A 58 16.92 -6.33 31.93
N VAL A 59 16.13 -6.56 30.89
CA VAL A 59 15.66 -7.89 30.49
C VAL A 59 15.97 -8.13 29.01
N ALA A 60 16.03 -9.40 28.61
CA ALA A 60 16.34 -9.77 27.24
C ALA A 60 15.15 -9.50 26.30
N GLN A 61 15.41 -8.81 25.19
CA GLN A 61 14.52 -8.81 24.03
C GLN A 61 14.44 -10.24 23.43
N TRP A 62 13.39 -10.55 22.68
CA TRP A 62 13.15 -11.85 22.04
C TRP A 62 12.96 -13.04 23.00
N LYS A 63 12.75 -12.75 24.30
CA LYS A 63 12.41 -13.74 25.32
C LYS A 63 11.11 -13.33 26.02
N PRO A 64 10.22 -14.30 26.30
CA PRO A 64 9.09 -14.07 27.19
C PRO A 64 9.56 -13.65 28.59
N VAL A 65 9.01 -12.56 29.11
CA VAL A 65 9.34 -11.98 30.42
C VAL A 65 8.05 -11.69 31.17
N THR A 66 7.96 -12.16 32.42
CA THR A 66 6.82 -11.86 33.29
C THR A 66 7.02 -10.52 33.99
N VAL A 67 6.15 -9.56 33.70
CA VAL A 67 6.05 -8.30 34.45
C VAL A 67 5.13 -8.54 35.65
N PRO A 68 5.56 -8.28 36.90
CA PRO A 68 4.72 -8.50 38.07
C PRO A 68 3.56 -7.51 38.13
N ALA A 69 2.51 -7.84 38.90
CA ALA A 69 1.44 -6.90 39.19
C ALA A 69 1.99 -5.64 39.87
N GLY A 70 1.62 -4.46 39.37
CA GLY A 70 2.15 -3.16 39.76
C GLY A 70 3.47 -2.76 39.09
N GLY A 71 4.15 -3.72 38.44
CA GLY A 71 5.43 -3.52 37.76
C GLY A 71 5.32 -2.70 36.47
N VAL A 72 6.45 -2.18 36.03
CA VAL A 72 6.58 -1.32 34.86
C VAL A 72 7.52 -1.95 33.83
N LEU A 73 7.01 -2.15 32.61
CA LEU A 73 7.83 -2.47 31.43
C LEU A 73 8.25 -1.17 30.76
N GLU A 74 9.53 -1.03 30.45
CA GLU A 74 10.08 0.10 29.71
C GLU A 74 10.78 -0.42 28.45
N VAL A 75 10.37 0.08 27.28
CA VAL A 75 11.01 -0.19 25.99
C VAL A 75 11.62 1.10 25.49
N GLY A 76 12.93 1.13 25.32
CA GLY A 76 13.64 2.32 24.86
C GLY A 76 13.61 2.52 23.35
N THR A 77 14.57 3.33 22.88
CA THR A 77 14.74 3.71 21.47
C THR A 77 15.81 2.82 20.82
N PRO A 78 15.55 2.22 19.64
CA PRO A 78 16.61 1.66 18.81
C PRO A 78 17.60 2.74 18.39
N THR A 79 18.88 2.54 18.70
CA THR A 79 19.91 3.57 18.50
C THR A 79 20.55 3.49 17.12
N GLU A 80 20.92 2.28 16.69
CA GLU A 80 21.78 2.07 15.52
C GLU A 80 21.03 1.50 14.32
N HIS A 81 20.39 0.34 14.48
CA HIS A 81 19.74 -0.40 13.40
C HIS A 81 18.26 -0.68 13.67
N GLY A 82 17.49 -0.80 12.59
CA GLY A 82 16.05 -0.99 12.67
C GLY A 82 15.30 0.27 13.13
N LEU A 83 13.97 0.20 13.08
CA LEU A 83 13.10 1.32 13.42
C LEU A 83 11.95 0.93 14.34
N ARG A 84 11.45 -0.31 14.25
CA ARG A 84 10.23 -0.74 14.93
C ARG A 84 10.49 -1.86 15.90
N THR A 85 9.95 -1.71 17.11
CA THR A 85 9.82 -2.78 18.10
C THR A 85 8.37 -3.16 18.28
N TYR A 86 8.14 -4.36 18.80
CA TYR A 86 6.79 -4.85 19.08
C TYR A 86 6.69 -5.29 20.53
N VAL A 87 5.58 -4.96 21.18
CA VAL A 87 5.26 -5.45 22.53
C VAL A 87 4.04 -6.34 22.42
N LEU A 88 4.22 -7.62 22.74
CA LEU A 88 3.21 -8.66 22.61
C LEU A 88 2.90 -9.21 23.99
N PHE A 89 1.65 -9.63 24.20
CA PHE A 89 1.10 -9.98 25.50
C PHE A 89 0.58 -11.41 25.44
N ALA A 90 0.88 -12.25 26.42
CA ALA A 90 0.27 -13.57 26.49
C ALA A 90 -1.27 -13.43 26.54
N GLY A 91 -1.97 -14.14 25.65
CA GLY A 91 -3.42 -14.02 25.44
C GLY A 91 -3.86 -12.83 24.57
N GLY A 92 -2.93 -12.01 24.07
CA GLY A 92 -3.20 -10.84 23.23
C GLY A 92 -3.90 -9.68 23.96
N LEU A 93 -4.09 -8.57 23.26
CA LEU A 93 -4.92 -7.46 23.71
C LEU A 93 -6.39 -7.67 23.34
N ASP A 94 -7.29 -7.26 24.23
CA ASP A 94 -8.73 -7.21 23.97
C ASP A 94 -9.08 -5.92 23.20
N ILE A 95 -8.99 -6.02 21.88
CA ILE A 95 -9.26 -4.93 20.95
C ILE A 95 -10.44 -5.33 20.07
N PRO A 96 -11.51 -4.52 20.00
CA PRO A 96 -12.65 -4.81 19.15
C PRO A 96 -12.22 -4.79 17.67
N ALA A 97 -12.68 -5.80 16.93
CA ALA A 97 -12.44 -5.85 15.50
C ALA A 97 -13.27 -4.78 14.77
N PHE A 98 -12.64 -4.12 13.81
CA PHE A 98 -13.31 -3.26 12.82
C PHE A 98 -13.00 -3.82 11.44
N LEU A 99 -14.04 -4.06 10.63
CA LEU A 99 -13.92 -4.76 9.34
C LEU A 99 -13.11 -6.08 9.45
N GLY A 100 -13.34 -6.84 10.52
CA GLY A 100 -12.68 -8.13 10.75
C GLY A 100 -11.26 -8.09 11.33
N SER A 101 -10.70 -6.91 11.65
CA SER A 101 -9.33 -6.78 12.17
C SER A 101 -9.22 -5.86 13.38
N ALA A 102 -8.27 -6.16 14.28
CA ALA A 102 -7.89 -5.29 15.40
C ALA A 102 -6.80 -4.25 15.05
N SER A 103 -6.34 -4.23 13.79
CA SER A 103 -5.31 -3.29 13.33
C SER A 103 -5.79 -1.85 13.39
N THR A 104 -4.86 -0.92 13.63
CA THR A 104 -5.16 0.52 13.63
C THR A 104 -4.83 1.11 12.26
N PHE A 105 -5.77 1.85 11.66
CA PHE A 105 -5.48 2.71 10.51
C PHE A 105 -5.57 4.16 10.96
N THR A 106 -4.41 4.77 11.25
CA THR A 106 -4.34 6.09 11.88
C THR A 106 -4.81 7.22 10.97
N LEU A 107 -4.62 7.08 9.66
CA LEU A 107 -5.08 8.07 8.67
C LEU A 107 -6.62 8.13 8.64
N GLY A 108 -7.28 6.97 8.60
CA GLY A 108 -8.75 6.85 8.64
C GLY A 108 -9.36 6.93 10.05
N ARG A 109 -8.54 6.99 11.10
CA ARG A 109 -8.95 7.11 12.50
C ARG A 109 -9.90 6.01 12.99
N PHE A 110 -9.66 4.75 12.59
CA PHE A 110 -10.44 3.60 13.05
C PHE A 110 -9.57 2.37 13.35
N GLY A 111 -10.20 1.37 13.97
CA GLY A 111 -9.53 0.16 14.44
C GLY A 111 -8.61 0.42 15.64
N GLY A 112 -8.03 -0.64 16.20
CA GLY A 112 -7.15 -0.53 17.36
C GLY A 112 -7.78 0.16 18.57
N HIS A 113 -6.95 0.88 19.33
CA HIS A 113 -7.40 1.67 20.48
C HIS A 113 -7.90 3.05 20.04
N GLY A 114 -9.19 3.14 19.72
CA GLY A 114 -9.85 4.40 19.37
C GLY A 114 -9.35 5.03 18.06
N GLY A 115 -8.82 4.22 17.13
CA GLY A 115 -8.39 4.68 15.82
C GLY A 115 -7.10 5.49 15.79
N ARG A 116 -6.30 5.46 16.87
CA ARG A 116 -5.14 6.35 17.02
C ARG A 116 -3.96 5.66 17.69
N ALA A 117 -2.81 6.32 17.61
CA ALA A 117 -1.69 5.99 18.48
C ALA A 117 -2.06 6.18 19.96
N LEU A 118 -1.46 5.35 20.81
CA LEU A 118 -1.63 5.43 22.27
C LEU A 118 -1.12 6.77 22.81
N ARG A 119 -1.70 7.19 23.93
CA ARG A 119 -1.36 8.40 24.67
C ARG A 119 -1.17 8.05 26.15
N THR A 120 -0.43 8.90 26.85
CA THR A 120 -0.28 8.80 28.30
C THR A 120 -1.64 8.78 28.98
N GLY A 121 -1.88 7.76 29.81
CA GLY A 121 -3.12 7.58 30.55
C GLY A 121 -4.13 6.65 29.87
N ASP A 122 -3.89 6.22 28.63
CA ASP A 122 -4.71 5.18 28.01
C ASP A 122 -4.60 3.86 28.80
N VAL A 123 -5.72 3.14 28.87
CA VAL A 123 -5.81 1.83 29.53
C VAL A 123 -6.19 0.79 28.47
N LEU A 124 -5.39 -0.28 28.40
CA LEU A 124 -5.62 -1.41 27.51
C LEU A 124 -5.99 -2.63 28.34
N HIS A 125 -6.95 -3.39 27.84
CA HIS A 125 -7.32 -4.68 28.40
C HIS A 125 -6.63 -5.78 27.59
N GLY A 126 -6.22 -6.86 28.25
CA GLY A 126 -5.58 -8.00 27.62
C GLY A 126 -6.01 -9.30 28.31
N GLY A 127 -5.51 -10.43 27.81
CA GLY A 127 -5.84 -11.74 28.36
C GLY A 127 -7.26 -12.17 28.01
N ARG A 128 -7.60 -12.14 26.71
CA ARG A 128 -8.90 -12.62 26.25
C ARG A 128 -9.06 -14.09 26.64
N GLU A 129 -9.92 -14.38 27.61
CA GLU A 129 -10.42 -15.72 27.86
C GLU A 129 -11.14 -16.16 26.58
N ALA A 130 -10.56 -17.09 25.83
CA ALA A 130 -11.29 -17.74 24.75
C ALA A 130 -12.49 -18.44 25.38
N GLU A 131 -13.71 -18.10 24.94
CA GLU A 131 -14.93 -18.77 25.38
C GLU A 131 -14.74 -20.30 25.28
N GLY A 132 -14.67 -20.97 26.43
CA GLY A 132 -14.69 -22.43 26.52
C GLY A 132 -13.34 -23.16 26.56
N THR A 133 -12.20 -22.48 26.41
CA THR A 133 -10.89 -23.09 26.71
C THR A 133 -10.22 -22.32 27.83
N LEU A 134 -10.13 -22.98 28.99
CA LEU A 134 -9.11 -22.66 29.97
C LEU A 134 -7.75 -22.72 29.25
N LEU A 135 -7.21 -21.57 28.86
CA LEU A 135 -5.76 -21.35 28.83
C LEU A 135 -5.22 -21.21 30.27
N ALA A 136 -6.04 -21.56 31.28
CA ALA A 136 -5.53 -21.94 32.57
C ALA A 136 -4.81 -23.29 32.44
N GLU A 137 -3.52 -23.28 32.75
CA GLU A 137 -2.65 -24.45 32.97
C GLU A 137 -1.90 -25.07 31.76
N ALA A 138 -1.90 -24.43 30.59
CA ALA A 138 -0.89 -24.73 29.56
C ALA A 138 0.36 -23.86 29.79
N GLN A 139 1.26 -24.34 30.68
CA GLN A 139 2.72 -24.07 30.74
C GLN A 139 3.19 -22.78 30.01
N ALA A 140 3.26 -21.61 30.63
CA ALA A 140 4.22 -21.23 31.68
C ALA A 140 5.68 -21.64 31.39
N GLU A 141 6.13 -21.49 30.14
CA GLU A 141 7.52 -21.15 29.77
C GLU A 141 7.51 -20.91 28.24
N GLY A 142 7.17 -19.69 27.82
CA GLY A 142 7.28 -19.34 26.40
C GLY A 142 8.73 -19.51 25.94
N ALA A 143 8.93 -20.00 24.71
CA ALA A 143 10.26 -20.29 24.19
C ALA A 143 10.97 -19.02 23.70
N PRO A 144 12.29 -18.87 23.92
CA PRO A 144 13.05 -17.80 23.29
C PRO A 144 12.99 -17.93 21.76
N VAL A 145 12.99 -16.80 21.07
CA VAL A 145 13.12 -16.79 19.60
C VAL A 145 14.61 -16.83 19.25
N GLU A 146 15.09 -18.00 18.84
CA GLU A 146 16.50 -18.22 18.50
C GLU A 146 16.85 -17.72 17.07
N ASP A 147 15.93 -17.84 16.11
CA ASP A 147 16.11 -17.36 14.72
C ASP A 147 15.38 -16.04 14.48
N HIS A 148 15.81 -15.00 15.17
CA HIS A 148 15.28 -13.65 14.97
C HIS A 148 16.02 -12.91 13.83
N PRO A 149 15.39 -11.91 13.19
CA PRO A 149 16.00 -11.21 12.08
C PRO A 149 17.30 -10.46 12.44
N THR A 150 18.17 -10.29 11.44
CA THR A 150 19.36 -9.43 11.54
C THR A 150 19.03 -8.02 11.07
N TYR A 151 19.49 -7.02 11.82
CA TYR A 151 19.28 -5.60 11.53
C TYR A 151 20.57 -4.95 11.03
N THR A 152 20.45 -4.06 10.06
CA THR A 152 21.57 -3.40 9.37
C THR A 152 21.16 -1.98 8.95
N SER A 153 22.10 -1.22 8.39
CA SER A 153 21.84 0.06 7.71
C SER A 153 22.03 -0.03 6.19
N THR A 154 22.46 -1.19 5.68
CA THR A 154 22.51 -1.51 4.25
C THR A 154 21.71 -2.79 4.01
N TRP A 155 20.55 -2.64 3.40
CA TRP A 155 19.57 -3.70 3.20
C TRP A 155 19.62 -4.22 1.77
N HIS A 156 19.72 -5.53 1.62
CA HIS A 156 19.43 -6.22 0.37
C HIS A 156 18.01 -6.77 0.45
N ILE A 157 17.13 -6.36 -0.47
CA ILE A 157 15.71 -6.69 -0.45
C ILE A 157 15.35 -7.42 -1.74
N GLY A 158 14.89 -8.66 -1.63
CA GLY A 158 14.41 -9.45 -2.76
C GLY A 158 13.15 -8.85 -3.38
N ALA A 159 13.20 -8.55 -4.67
CA ALA A 159 12.06 -8.07 -5.44
C ALA A 159 11.92 -8.81 -6.76
N VAL A 160 10.67 -9.08 -7.14
CA VAL A 160 10.33 -9.62 -8.45
C VAL A 160 10.11 -8.50 -9.45
N GLU A 161 10.51 -8.73 -10.70
CA GLU A 161 10.23 -7.87 -11.83
C GLU A 161 8.71 -7.78 -12.11
N GLY A 162 8.19 -6.56 -12.22
CA GLY A 162 6.80 -6.26 -12.54
C GLY A 162 6.03 -5.47 -11.46
N PRO A 163 4.81 -4.99 -11.81
CA PRO A 163 4.09 -5.29 -13.07
C PRO A 163 4.55 -4.49 -14.31
N HIS A 164 5.19 -3.34 -14.13
CA HIS A 164 5.40 -2.37 -15.20
C HIS A 164 6.88 -2.22 -15.61
N ALA A 165 7.72 -3.26 -15.49
CA ALA A 165 9.13 -3.20 -15.94
C ALA A 165 9.32 -3.31 -17.46
N ALA A 166 8.28 -3.74 -18.17
CA ALA A 166 8.30 -3.95 -19.61
C ALA A 166 8.74 -2.68 -20.39
N PRO A 167 9.34 -2.85 -21.58
CA PRO A 167 9.92 -1.76 -22.39
C PRO A 167 8.92 -0.71 -22.89
N GLU A 168 7.62 -0.93 -22.65
CA GLU A 168 6.56 0.05 -22.88
C GLU A 168 6.51 1.17 -21.82
N PHE A 169 7.18 0.99 -20.68
CA PHE A 169 7.22 1.97 -19.57
C PHE A 169 8.64 2.43 -19.24
N PHE A 170 9.59 1.50 -19.06
CA PHE A 170 10.98 1.78 -18.69
C PHE A 170 11.93 1.30 -19.79
N THR A 171 13.07 1.95 -19.97
CA THR A 171 14.13 1.37 -20.82
C THR A 171 14.82 0.21 -20.09
N GLU A 172 15.48 -0.70 -20.81
CA GLU A 172 16.27 -1.77 -20.18
C GLU A 172 17.37 -1.19 -19.28
N ASP A 173 18.01 -0.09 -19.71
CA ASP A 173 18.99 0.63 -18.89
C ASP A 173 18.37 1.15 -17.58
N ASP A 174 17.11 1.61 -17.60
CA ASP A 174 16.42 2.06 -16.37
C ASP A 174 16.27 0.91 -15.36
N ILE A 175 15.96 -0.30 -15.84
CA ILE A 175 15.84 -1.48 -14.98
C ILE A 175 17.21 -1.95 -14.47
N HIS A 176 18.24 -1.91 -15.30
CA HIS A 176 19.61 -2.20 -14.86
C HIS A 176 20.10 -1.20 -13.81
N ASP A 177 19.91 0.09 -14.03
CA ASP A 177 20.25 1.14 -13.07
C ASP A 177 19.46 0.98 -11.77
N PHE A 178 18.18 0.57 -11.85
CA PHE A 178 17.34 0.32 -10.69
C PHE A 178 17.90 -0.74 -9.74
N TYR A 179 18.31 -1.89 -10.28
CA TYR A 179 18.87 -2.99 -9.47
C TYR A 179 20.34 -2.75 -9.08
N ALA A 180 21.09 -1.95 -9.84
CA ALA A 180 22.48 -1.61 -9.51
C ALA A 180 22.59 -0.53 -8.40
N ALA A 181 21.57 0.31 -8.26
CA ALA A 181 21.60 1.47 -7.39
C ALA A 181 21.58 1.15 -5.89
N ASP A 182 22.26 2.03 -5.15
CA ASP A 182 22.19 2.12 -3.69
C ASP A 182 21.18 3.23 -3.32
N TRP A 183 19.93 2.82 -3.12
CA TRP A 183 18.83 3.72 -2.81
C TRP A 183 18.90 4.22 -1.37
N LYS A 184 18.79 5.53 -1.16
CA LYS A 184 18.78 6.12 0.19
C LYS A 184 17.37 6.31 0.70
N VAL A 185 17.10 5.86 1.91
CA VAL A 185 15.80 6.07 2.56
C VAL A 185 15.65 7.53 2.96
N HIS A 186 14.61 8.18 2.42
CA HIS A 186 14.32 9.57 2.67
C HIS A 186 13.58 9.76 4.01
N PHE A 187 13.79 10.90 4.68
CA PHE A 187 13.17 11.19 5.99
C PHE A 187 11.65 11.26 5.95
N ASN A 188 11.08 11.63 4.79
CA ASN A 188 9.63 11.71 4.58
C ASN A 188 9.04 10.33 4.26
N SER A 189 9.19 9.39 5.19
CA SER A 189 8.73 8.00 5.09
C SER A 189 7.79 7.67 6.24
N ALA A 190 6.75 6.89 5.96
CA ALA A 190 5.72 6.52 6.93
C ALA A 190 5.19 5.11 6.64
N ARG A 191 4.18 4.66 7.39
CA ARG A 191 3.50 3.38 7.15
C ARG A 191 2.79 3.32 5.79
N THR A 192 2.49 4.47 5.20
CA THR A 192 1.93 4.58 3.84
C THR A 192 2.96 4.21 2.77
N GLY A 193 4.25 4.41 3.05
CA GLY A 193 5.33 4.07 2.14
C GLY A 193 6.67 4.68 2.54
N VAL A 194 7.73 4.02 2.09
CA VAL A 194 9.12 4.43 2.31
C VAL A 194 9.64 5.10 1.06
N ARG A 195 9.91 6.40 1.13
CA ARG A 195 10.43 7.18 0.00
C ARG A 195 11.91 6.90 -0.19
N LEU A 196 12.33 6.75 -1.45
CA LEU A 196 13.70 6.44 -1.81
C LEU A 196 14.31 7.57 -2.66
N VAL A 197 15.60 7.81 -2.47
CA VAL A 197 16.41 8.73 -3.27
C VAL A 197 17.43 7.91 -4.05
N GLY A 198 17.48 8.09 -5.36
CA GLY A 198 18.38 7.36 -6.26
C GLY A 198 18.29 7.85 -7.70
N PRO A 199 18.69 7.04 -8.69
CA PRO A 199 18.67 7.43 -10.09
C PRO A 199 17.25 7.75 -10.59
N LYS A 200 17.17 8.71 -11.51
CA LYS A 200 15.92 9.07 -12.19
C LYS A 200 15.78 8.24 -13.48
N PRO A 201 14.59 7.72 -13.80
CA PRO A 201 14.36 6.99 -15.05
C PRO A 201 14.52 7.90 -16.27
N ARG A 202 14.94 7.32 -17.39
CA ARG A 202 14.92 7.99 -18.71
C ARG A 202 13.55 7.89 -19.38
N TRP A 203 12.74 6.90 -19.00
CA TRP A 203 11.41 6.61 -19.52
C TRP A 203 11.42 6.12 -20.98
N ALA A 204 10.64 5.08 -21.26
CA ALA A 204 10.50 4.56 -22.64
C ALA A 204 9.45 5.32 -23.47
N ARG A 205 8.71 6.25 -22.85
CA ARG A 205 7.63 7.03 -23.45
C ARG A 205 7.73 8.51 -23.08
N SER A 206 7.16 9.37 -23.93
CA SER A 206 7.19 10.83 -23.74
C SER A 206 6.19 11.35 -22.71
N ASP A 207 5.09 10.63 -22.51
CA ASP A 207 3.97 11.01 -21.63
C ASP A 207 3.09 9.78 -21.33
N GLY A 208 2.10 9.95 -20.45
CA GLY A 208 1.10 8.95 -20.10
C GLY A 208 -0.26 9.12 -20.79
N GLY A 209 -0.38 10.00 -21.80
CA GLY A 209 -1.62 10.27 -22.51
C GLY A 209 -2.76 10.76 -21.60
N GLU A 210 -3.96 10.21 -21.79
CA GLU A 210 -5.17 10.57 -21.04
C GLU A 210 -5.07 10.28 -19.53
N ALA A 211 -4.14 9.43 -19.11
CA ALA A 211 -3.88 9.14 -17.69
C ALA A 211 -3.06 10.24 -16.98
N GLY A 212 -2.42 11.12 -17.74
CA GLY A 212 -1.58 12.19 -17.23
C GLY A 212 -0.32 12.41 -18.10
N LEU A 213 0.19 13.63 -18.09
CA LEU A 213 1.27 14.04 -18.99
C LEU A 213 2.65 13.52 -18.59
N HIS A 214 2.83 13.04 -17.36
CA HIS A 214 4.11 12.48 -16.96
C HIS A 214 4.29 11.05 -17.51
N PRO A 215 5.47 10.66 -18.02
CA PRO A 215 5.75 9.30 -18.49
C PRO A 215 5.54 8.19 -17.47
N SER A 216 5.41 8.50 -16.19
CA SER A 216 5.07 7.50 -15.17
C SER A 216 3.57 7.27 -15.04
N ASN A 217 2.72 8.13 -15.61
CA ASN A 217 1.27 8.07 -15.43
C ASN A 217 0.62 6.94 -16.23
N ILE A 218 -0.21 6.16 -15.55
CA ILE A 218 -1.04 5.10 -16.15
C ILE A 218 -2.48 5.26 -15.69
N HIS A 219 -3.40 4.66 -16.43
CA HIS A 219 -4.78 4.53 -15.96
C HIS A 219 -4.77 3.81 -14.63
N ASP A 220 -5.45 4.41 -13.66
CA ASP A 220 -5.33 4.01 -12.27
C ASP A 220 -5.68 2.54 -12.09
N THR A 221 -4.76 1.85 -11.42
CA THR A 221 -4.69 0.40 -11.28
C THR A 221 -4.44 0.07 -9.82
N PRO A 222 -4.84 -1.12 -9.34
CA PRO A 222 -4.48 -1.55 -8.01
C PRO A 222 -2.96 -1.75 -7.88
N TYR A 223 -2.47 -1.53 -6.67
CA TYR A 223 -1.10 -1.77 -6.25
C TYR A 223 -1.00 -2.92 -5.26
N SER A 224 0.20 -3.47 -5.17
CA SER A 224 0.58 -4.43 -4.14
C SER A 224 1.36 -3.74 -3.02
N VAL A 225 1.20 -4.22 -1.79
CA VAL A 225 2.12 -3.84 -0.70
C VAL A 225 3.53 -4.30 -1.08
N GLY A 226 4.51 -3.41 -0.94
CA GLY A 226 5.88 -3.64 -1.38
C GLY A 226 6.14 -3.35 -2.86
N ALA A 227 5.16 -2.86 -3.62
CA ALA A 227 5.42 -2.31 -4.96
C ALA A 227 6.31 -1.06 -4.85
N VAL A 228 7.24 -0.91 -5.80
CA VAL A 228 8.06 0.30 -5.92
C VAL A 228 7.36 1.26 -6.88
N ASP A 229 6.57 2.17 -6.33
CA ASP A 229 5.71 3.08 -7.10
C ASP A 229 6.44 4.37 -7.50
N TYR A 230 6.46 4.69 -8.79
CA TYR A 230 7.12 5.89 -9.32
C TYR A 230 6.16 7.08 -9.42
N THR A 231 6.01 7.80 -8.30
CA THR A 231 5.20 9.03 -8.17
C THR A 231 5.82 10.23 -8.91
N GLY A 232 5.87 10.15 -10.23
CA GLY A 232 6.73 10.99 -11.06
C GLY A 232 8.10 10.35 -11.22
N ASP A 233 9.17 11.10 -10.95
CA ASP A 233 10.55 10.60 -11.04
C ASP A 233 11.09 10.02 -9.72
N MET A 234 10.27 10.02 -8.67
CA MET A 234 10.66 9.63 -7.31
C MET A 234 9.94 8.35 -6.87
N PRO A 235 10.68 7.27 -6.57
CA PRO A 235 10.09 6.03 -6.13
C PRO A 235 9.68 6.04 -4.65
N VAL A 236 8.59 5.34 -4.36
CA VAL A 236 8.08 5.06 -3.02
C VAL A 236 7.79 3.57 -2.89
N LEU A 237 8.39 2.93 -1.91
CA LEU A 237 8.11 1.53 -1.58
C LEU A 237 6.82 1.48 -0.74
N LEU A 238 5.73 0.98 -1.32
CA LEU A 238 4.40 1.06 -0.72
C LEU A 238 4.30 0.20 0.55
N GLY A 239 3.86 0.83 1.64
CA GLY A 239 3.70 0.18 2.94
C GLY A 239 2.30 -0.39 3.14
N PRO A 240 2.02 -1.02 4.29
CA PRO A 240 0.73 -1.68 4.54
C PRO A 240 -0.42 -0.71 4.84
N ASP A 241 -0.13 0.57 5.09
CA ASP A 241 -1.11 1.67 5.11
C ASP A 241 -1.07 2.47 3.78
N GLY A 242 -0.46 1.91 2.74
CA GLY A 242 -0.25 2.55 1.46
C GLY A 242 -1.52 2.68 0.61
N PRO A 243 -1.45 3.48 -0.47
CA PRO A 243 -2.53 3.57 -1.45
C PRO A 243 -2.87 2.18 -2.00
N SER A 244 -4.16 1.91 -2.24
CA SER A 244 -4.61 0.69 -2.93
C SER A 244 -4.67 0.90 -4.43
N LEU A 245 -5.39 1.93 -4.89
CA LEU A 245 -5.51 2.28 -6.30
C LEU A 245 -4.75 3.57 -6.59
N GLY A 246 -4.05 3.61 -7.71
CA GLY A 246 -3.39 4.81 -8.20
C GLY A 246 -2.82 4.62 -9.60
N GLY A 247 -2.35 5.70 -10.22
CA GLY A 247 -1.98 5.66 -11.64
C GLY A 247 -0.56 6.11 -11.91
N PHE A 248 0.37 5.40 -11.29
CA PHE A 248 1.81 5.44 -11.54
C PHE A 248 2.35 4.02 -11.77
N VAL A 249 3.44 3.89 -12.53
CA VAL A 249 4.06 2.60 -12.84
C VAL A 249 4.92 2.06 -11.68
N CYS A 250 5.05 0.73 -11.64
CA CYS A 250 5.82 -0.01 -10.64
C CYS A 250 6.71 -1.05 -11.34
N PRO A 251 8.04 -0.86 -11.45
CA PRO A 251 8.93 -1.79 -12.15
C PRO A 251 9.23 -3.06 -11.35
N ALA A 252 9.10 -3.03 -10.02
CA ALA A 252 9.38 -4.17 -9.16
C ALA A 252 8.46 -4.21 -7.94
N THR A 253 8.28 -5.40 -7.38
CA THR A 253 7.50 -5.63 -6.16
C THR A 253 8.29 -6.52 -5.20
N VAL A 254 8.44 -6.09 -3.95
CA VAL A 254 9.10 -6.87 -2.90
C VAL A 254 8.28 -8.12 -2.56
N ILE A 255 8.93 -9.28 -2.56
CA ILE A 255 8.28 -10.55 -2.28
C ILE A 255 7.80 -10.62 -0.82
N SER A 256 6.70 -11.34 -0.58
CA SER A 256 6.03 -11.41 0.72
C SER A 256 6.96 -11.76 1.89
N THR A 257 7.90 -12.68 1.67
CA THR A 257 8.89 -13.13 2.67
C THR A 257 9.93 -12.08 3.05
N GLU A 258 10.07 -11.03 2.25
CA GLU A 258 11.04 -9.94 2.41
C GLU A 258 10.39 -8.63 2.86
N ARG A 259 9.05 -8.52 2.81
CA ARG A 259 8.30 -7.30 3.15
C ARG A 259 8.56 -6.80 4.55
N TRP A 260 8.87 -7.67 5.50
CA TRP A 260 9.18 -7.29 6.87
C TRP A 260 10.36 -6.30 6.97
N LYS A 261 11.31 -6.34 6.02
CA LYS A 261 12.45 -5.41 5.97
C LYS A 261 11.99 -3.96 5.83
N LEU A 262 10.87 -3.70 5.13
CA LEU A 262 10.30 -2.37 4.95
C LEU A 262 9.98 -1.70 6.29
N GLY A 263 9.47 -2.49 7.25
CA GLY A 263 9.15 -2.02 8.60
C GLY A 263 10.36 -1.60 9.42
N GLN A 264 11.57 -1.96 8.99
CA GLN A 264 12.81 -1.71 9.71
C GLN A 264 13.70 -0.66 9.05
N LEU A 265 13.34 -0.19 7.85
CA LEU A 265 14.05 0.89 7.16
C LEU A 265 13.97 2.19 7.98
N ARG A 266 15.14 2.79 8.23
CA ARG A 266 15.28 4.10 8.88
C ARG A 266 15.73 5.15 7.84
N PRO A 267 15.36 6.44 8.01
CA PRO A 267 15.97 7.52 7.24
C PRO A 267 17.50 7.47 7.24
N GLY A 268 18.11 7.53 6.06
CA GLY A 268 19.56 7.42 5.86
C GLY A 268 20.06 6.01 5.57
N ASP A 269 19.27 4.97 5.80
CA ASP A 269 19.60 3.61 5.39
C ASP A 269 19.80 3.51 3.88
N THR A 270 20.56 2.51 3.46
CA THR A 270 20.78 2.15 2.06
C THR A 270 19.98 0.90 1.73
N VAL A 271 19.29 0.90 0.60
CA VAL A 271 18.54 -0.25 0.07
C VAL A 271 19.12 -0.60 -1.31
N ARG A 272 19.41 -1.88 -1.52
CA ARG A 272 19.66 -2.45 -2.84
C ARG A 272 18.63 -3.53 -3.11
N PHE A 273 17.91 -3.38 -4.22
CA PHE A 273 16.96 -4.40 -4.65
C PHE A 273 17.73 -5.55 -5.29
N MET A 274 17.37 -6.77 -4.91
CA MET A 274 17.93 -8.00 -5.44
C MET A 274 16.91 -8.64 -6.38
N PRO A 275 17.23 -8.83 -7.66
CA PRO A 275 16.30 -9.48 -8.58
C PRO A 275 16.15 -10.96 -8.21
N VAL A 276 14.93 -11.35 -7.85
CA VAL A 276 14.59 -12.73 -7.46
C VAL A 276 13.33 -13.19 -8.17
N ASP A 277 13.16 -14.50 -8.33
CA ASP A 277 11.90 -15.07 -8.77
C ASP A 277 10.87 -15.15 -7.62
N ALA A 278 9.68 -15.69 -7.90
CA ALA A 278 8.61 -15.79 -6.91
C ALA A 278 8.93 -16.73 -5.73
N SER A 279 9.94 -17.61 -5.85
CA SER A 279 10.43 -18.42 -4.74
C SER A 279 11.55 -17.75 -3.93
N GLY A 280 12.04 -16.60 -4.38
CA GLY A 280 13.13 -15.86 -3.74
C GLY A 280 14.51 -16.24 -4.26
N GLU A 281 14.61 -17.09 -5.27
CA GLU A 281 15.89 -17.46 -5.87
C GLU A 281 16.42 -16.35 -6.79
N PRO A 282 17.73 -16.08 -6.79
CA PRO A 282 18.33 -15.06 -7.65
C PRO A 282 18.02 -15.30 -9.13
N ARG A 283 17.64 -14.24 -9.84
CA ARG A 283 17.40 -14.25 -11.29
C ARG A 283 18.09 -13.06 -11.98
N PRO A 284 18.23 -13.07 -13.31
CA PRO A 284 18.62 -11.87 -14.04
C PRO A 284 17.67 -10.69 -13.78
N ALA A 285 18.20 -9.46 -13.81
CA ALA A 285 17.44 -8.23 -13.57
C ALA A 285 16.23 -8.08 -14.49
N ILE A 286 16.38 -8.50 -15.76
CA ILE A 286 15.34 -8.48 -16.79
C ILE A 286 15.16 -9.91 -17.29
N VAL A 287 13.92 -10.39 -17.33
CA VAL A 287 13.58 -11.66 -18.00
C VAL A 287 12.34 -11.50 -18.87
N ASP A 288 11.28 -10.90 -18.31
CA ASP A 288 9.96 -10.86 -18.95
C ASP A 288 9.28 -9.49 -18.83
N GLY A 289 9.94 -8.49 -18.24
CA GLY A 289 9.35 -7.16 -18.01
C GLY A 289 8.17 -7.18 -17.04
N GLY A 290 8.00 -8.29 -16.29
CA GLY A 290 6.82 -8.55 -15.46
C GLY A 290 5.63 -9.11 -16.25
N VAL A 291 5.76 -9.41 -17.55
CA VAL A 291 4.66 -9.95 -18.38
C VAL A 291 4.71 -11.48 -18.37
N LEU A 292 3.71 -12.10 -17.75
CA LEU A 292 3.61 -13.56 -17.64
C LEU A 292 2.98 -14.20 -18.89
N ALA A 293 2.00 -13.53 -19.50
CA ALA A 293 1.33 -13.98 -20.72
C ALA A 293 0.65 -12.81 -21.45
N ARG A 294 0.38 -13.00 -22.75
CA ARG A 294 -0.48 -12.12 -23.56
C ARG A 294 -1.41 -12.98 -24.40
N ASP A 295 -2.71 -12.73 -24.28
CA ASP A 295 -3.76 -13.40 -25.06
C ASP A 295 -4.61 -12.35 -25.77
N GLY A 296 -4.38 -12.17 -27.08
CA GLY A 296 -5.04 -11.11 -27.83
C GLY A 296 -4.69 -9.73 -27.27
N ASP A 297 -5.70 -9.02 -26.77
CA ASP A 297 -5.57 -7.70 -26.17
C ASP A 297 -5.45 -7.72 -24.63
N VAL A 298 -5.36 -8.90 -24.02
CA VAL A 298 -5.21 -9.06 -22.57
C VAL A 298 -3.75 -9.33 -22.21
N THR A 299 -3.23 -8.56 -21.26
CA THR A 299 -1.88 -8.76 -20.71
C THR A 299 -1.96 -9.20 -19.25
N TYR A 300 -1.25 -10.28 -18.91
CA TYR A 300 -1.19 -10.81 -17.56
C TYR A 300 0.19 -10.51 -16.97
N ARG A 301 0.22 -9.80 -15.84
CA ARG A 301 1.45 -9.29 -15.23
C ARG A 301 1.66 -9.81 -13.82
N ARG A 302 2.93 -10.04 -13.50
CA ARG A 302 3.40 -10.33 -12.14
C ARG A 302 3.32 -9.06 -11.31
N SER A 303 2.62 -9.08 -10.17
CA SER A 303 2.51 -7.93 -9.24
C SER A 303 2.98 -8.32 -7.83
N GLY A 304 4.18 -8.86 -7.73
CA GLY A 304 4.64 -9.60 -6.54
C GLY A 304 4.53 -11.11 -6.72
N ASP A 305 4.80 -11.85 -5.64
CA ASP A 305 4.64 -13.30 -5.53
C ASP A 305 3.21 -13.73 -5.17
N ASP A 306 2.40 -12.81 -4.67
CA ASP A 306 1.06 -13.03 -4.12
C ASP A 306 -0.06 -12.31 -4.90
N ASN A 307 0.23 -11.74 -6.08
CA ASN A 307 -0.78 -11.10 -6.93
C ASN A 307 -0.57 -11.38 -8.42
N LEU A 308 -1.68 -11.40 -9.16
CA LEU A 308 -1.73 -11.36 -10.61
C LEU A 308 -2.50 -10.11 -11.06
N LEU A 309 -1.89 -9.29 -11.93
CA LEU A 309 -2.56 -8.13 -12.53
C LEU A 309 -2.98 -8.48 -13.95
N VAL A 310 -4.28 -8.43 -14.23
CA VAL A 310 -4.86 -8.64 -15.56
C VAL A 310 -5.19 -7.28 -16.16
N GLU A 311 -4.68 -6.96 -17.34
CA GLU A 311 -4.92 -5.70 -18.03
C GLU A 311 -5.61 -5.91 -19.38
N PHE A 312 -6.67 -5.16 -19.65
CA PHE A 312 -7.47 -5.28 -20.87
C PHE A 312 -7.19 -4.15 -21.87
N GLY A 313 -6.98 -4.50 -23.14
CA GLY A 313 -6.92 -3.55 -24.25
C GLY A 313 -5.65 -2.69 -24.29
N PRO A 314 -5.63 -1.61 -25.10
CA PRO A 314 -4.57 -0.61 -25.07
C PRO A 314 -4.69 0.34 -23.85
N MET A 315 -3.68 1.17 -23.63
CA MET A 315 -3.67 2.26 -22.63
C MET A 315 -4.58 3.41 -23.07
N GLN A 316 -5.89 3.18 -23.04
CA GLN A 316 -6.93 4.14 -23.40
C GLN A 316 -8.07 4.11 -22.39
N LEU A 317 -8.74 5.25 -22.22
CA LEU A 317 -9.96 5.32 -21.44
C LEU A 317 -11.16 4.82 -22.26
N ASP A 318 -11.48 3.54 -22.10
CA ASP A 318 -12.61 2.87 -22.75
C ASP A 318 -13.50 2.16 -21.71
N LEU A 319 -14.78 2.55 -21.69
CA LEU A 319 -15.77 1.99 -20.77
C LEU A 319 -16.02 0.49 -21.04
N ALA A 320 -15.87 0.02 -22.28
CA ALA A 320 -16.01 -1.39 -22.60
C ALA A 320 -14.93 -2.24 -21.90
N LEU A 321 -13.70 -1.73 -21.80
CA LEU A 321 -12.62 -2.38 -21.05
C LEU A 321 -12.97 -2.46 -19.57
N ARG A 322 -13.56 -1.39 -19.01
CA ARG A 322 -14.01 -1.41 -17.61
C ARG A 322 -15.13 -2.43 -17.37
N MET A 323 -16.04 -2.62 -18.32
CA MET A 323 -17.07 -3.66 -18.21
C MET A 323 -16.45 -5.06 -18.24
N ARG A 324 -15.43 -5.30 -19.08
CA ARG A 324 -14.67 -6.57 -19.07
C ARG A 324 -13.97 -6.84 -17.74
N VAL A 325 -13.40 -5.81 -17.11
CA VAL A 325 -12.84 -5.91 -15.74
C VAL A 325 -13.92 -6.36 -14.74
N HIS A 326 -15.13 -5.79 -14.81
CA HIS A 326 -16.22 -6.18 -13.93
C HIS A 326 -16.65 -7.64 -14.15
N ALA A 327 -16.83 -8.02 -15.42
CA ALA A 327 -17.19 -9.39 -15.78
C ALA A 327 -16.15 -10.41 -15.31
N LEU A 328 -14.85 -10.09 -15.44
CA LEU A 328 -13.80 -10.95 -14.91
C LEU A 328 -13.85 -11.03 -13.39
N MET A 329 -14.04 -9.91 -12.70
CA MET A 329 -14.12 -9.87 -11.24
C MET A 329 -15.26 -10.75 -10.72
N ASP A 330 -16.46 -10.63 -11.31
CA ASP A 330 -17.62 -11.43 -10.92
C ASP A 330 -17.41 -12.91 -11.24
N ALA A 331 -16.86 -13.23 -12.42
CA ALA A 331 -16.58 -14.61 -12.81
C ALA A 331 -15.53 -15.27 -11.92
N VAL A 332 -14.48 -14.54 -11.52
CA VAL A 332 -13.47 -15.03 -10.57
C VAL A 332 -14.05 -15.15 -9.16
N ALA A 333 -14.94 -14.25 -8.74
CA ALA A 333 -15.62 -14.38 -7.45
C ALA A 333 -16.53 -15.62 -7.39
N GLU A 334 -17.15 -16.00 -8.50
CA GLU A 334 -18.04 -17.16 -8.59
C GLU A 334 -17.30 -18.49 -8.81
N GLN A 335 -16.27 -18.48 -9.65
CA GLN A 335 -15.61 -19.71 -10.17
C GLN A 335 -14.15 -19.84 -9.73
N GLY A 336 -13.63 -18.85 -9.00
CA GLY A 336 -12.24 -18.79 -8.57
C GLY A 336 -11.88 -19.95 -7.63
N PRO A 337 -10.68 -20.51 -7.74
CA PRO A 337 -10.23 -21.58 -6.86
C PRO A 337 -9.96 -21.07 -5.45
N ASP A 338 -10.03 -21.98 -4.47
CA ASP A 338 -9.57 -21.74 -3.11
C ASP A 338 -8.11 -21.23 -3.14
N GLY A 339 -7.86 -20.14 -2.41
CA GLY A 339 -6.55 -19.49 -2.35
C GLY A 339 -6.56 -18.05 -2.83
N ILE A 340 -7.55 -17.64 -3.62
CA ILE A 340 -7.80 -16.21 -3.89
C ILE A 340 -8.27 -15.54 -2.60
N THR A 341 -7.65 -14.41 -2.25
CA THR A 341 -7.90 -13.70 -0.98
C THR A 341 -8.54 -12.33 -1.16
N ASP A 342 -8.32 -11.68 -2.31
CA ASP A 342 -8.93 -10.39 -2.62
C ASP A 342 -9.00 -10.13 -4.14
N LEU A 343 -9.96 -9.30 -4.55
CA LEU A 343 -10.17 -8.86 -5.93
C LEU A 343 -10.31 -7.35 -5.95
N THR A 344 -9.37 -6.65 -6.59
CA THR A 344 -9.38 -5.19 -6.66
C THR A 344 -9.49 -4.72 -8.10
N PRO A 345 -10.59 -4.09 -8.52
CA PRO A 345 -10.73 -3.57 -9.88
C PRO A 345 -10.05 -2.20 -10.03
N GLY A 346 -9.28 -2.05 -11.10
CA GLY A 346 -8.80 -0.77 -11.65
C GLY A 346 -9.70 -0.23 -12.76
N ILE A 347 -9.19 0.76 -13.50
CA ILE A 347 -9.91 1.32 -14.65
C ILE A 347 -10.01 0.31 -15.80
N ARG A 348 -8.89 -0.31 -16.16
CA ARG A 348 -8.78 -1.30 -17.25
C ARG A 348 -8.03 -2.56 -16.80
N SER A 349 -7.98 -2.78 -15.49
CA SER A 349 -7.24 -3.88 -14.90
C SER A 349 -7.99 -4.51 -13.73
N LEU A 350 -7.66 -5.76 -13.41
CA LEU A 350 -8.09 -6.45 -12.20
C LEU A 350 -6.84 -7.01 -11.52
N GLN A 351 -6.62 -6.65 -10.26
CA GLN A 351 -5.63 -7.34 -9.42
C GLN A 351 -6.33 -8.46 -8.66
N ILE A 352 -5.76 -9.65 -8.74
CA ILE A 352 -6.23 -10.86 -8.06
C ILE A 352 -5.14 -11.25 -7.06
N GLN A 353 -5.44 -11.07 -5.77
CA GLN A 353 -4.54 -11.45 -4.68
C GLN A 353 -4.74 -12.92 -4.32
N THR A 354 -3.66 -13.62 -4.03
CA THR A 354 -3.66 -15.05 -3.68
C THR A 354 -2.80 -15.32 -2.45
N ASP A 355 -3.10 -16.39 -1.72
CA ASP A 355 -2.15 -17.01 -0.82
C ASP A 355 -1.17 -17.87 -1.66
N PRO A 356 0.10 -17.43 -1.83
CA PRO A 356 1.04 -18.14 -2.70
C PRO A 356 1.40 -19.54 -2.19
N GLY A 357 1.19 -19.83 -0.90
CA GLY A 357 1.39 -21.16 -0.33
C GLY A 357 0.27 -22.14 -0.66
N ARG A 358 -0.93 -21.65 -1.00
CA ARG A 358 -2.10 -22.47 -1.34
C ARG A 358 -2.38 -22.50 -2.84
N LEU A 359 -2.24 -21.35 -3.51
CA LEU A 359 -2.47 -21.20 -4.94
C LEU A 359 -1.32 -20.39 -5.56
N PRO A 360 -0.28 -21.08 -6.07
CA PRO A 360 0.87 -20.45 -6.72
C PRO A 360 0.48 -19.66 -7.97
N GLN A 361 1.21 -18.59 -8.26
CA GLN A 361 0.93 -17.66 -9.37
C GLN A 361 0.76 -18.34 -10.73
N GLN A 362 1.51 -19.40 -11.03
CA GLN A 362 1.38 -20.13 -12.30
C GLN A 362 0.02 -20.84 -12.43
N GLN A 363 -0.49 -21.40 -11.34
CA GLN A 363 -1.80 -22.05 -11.32
C GLN A 363 -2.91 -21.01 -11.41
N LEU A 364 -2.78 -19.90 -10.66
CA LEU A 364 -3.70 -18.76 -10.75
C LEU A 364 -3.78 -18.23 -12.19
N LEU A 365 -2.63 -18.04 -12.85
CA LEU A 365 -2.56 -17.57 -14.24
C LEU A 365 -3.32 -18.51 -15.19
N ALA A 366 -3.15 -19.83 -15.07
CA ALA A 366 -3.82 -20.79 -15.93
C ALA A 366 -5.35 -20.67 -15.80
N VAL A 367 -5.88 -20.66 -14.57
CA VAL A 367 -7.32 -20.57 -14.31
C VAL A 367 -7.89 -19.21 -14.76
N VAL A 368 -7.21 -18.11 -14.45
CA VAL A 368 -7.68 -16.77 -14.82
C VAL A 368 -7.70 -16.58 -16.33
N ARG A 369 -6.75 -17.18 -17.07
CA ARG A 369 -6.78 -17.17 -18.55
C ARG A 369 -7.98 -17.93 -19.11
N GLU A 370 -8.33 -19.08 -18.53
CA GLU A 370 -9.52 -19.85 -18.93
C GLU A 370 -10.81 -19.07 -18.66
N ILE A 371 -10.96 -18.48 -17.47
CA ILE A 371 -12.11 -17.64 -17.12
C ILE A 371 -12.20 -16.44 -18.07
N THR A 372 -11.07 -15.74 -18.30
CA THR A 372 -11.02 -14.57 -19.17
C THR A 372 -11.44 -14.89 -20.61
N ALA A 373 -11.07 -16.06 -21.13
CA ALA A 373 -11.46 -16.52 -22.46
C ALA A 373 -12.96 -16.87 -22.59
N SER A 374 -13.64 -17.11 -21.46
CA SER A 374 -15.07 -17.43 -21.42
C SER A 374 -15.98 -16.21 -21.22
N LEU A 375 -15.40 -15.03 -21.01
CA LEU A 375 -16.18 -13.81 -20.75
C LEU A 375 -17.06 -13.43 -21.95
N PRO A 376 -18.28 -12.94 -21.71
CA PRO A 376 -19.15 -12.48 -22.77
C PRO A 376 -18.59 -11.22 -23.44
N PRO A 377 -19.03 -10.91 -24.68
CA PRO A 377 -18.76 -9.64 -25.34
C PRO A 377 -19.20 -8.43 -24.49
N SER A 378 -18.46 -7.33 -24.57
CA SER A 378 -18.69 -6.15 -23.72
C SER A 378 -20.00 -5.41 -24.02
N ASP A 379 -20.54 -5.54 -25.22
CA ASP A 379 -21.82 -4.96 -25.64
C ASP A 379 -23.04 -5.75 -25.10
N GLU A 380 -22.83 -6.95 -24.56
CA GLU A 380 -23.85 -7.75 -23.87
C GLU A 380 -23.87 -7.51 -22.36
N LEU A 381 -22.87 -6.80 -21.81
CA LEU A 381 -22.72 -6.58 -20.37
C LEU A 381 -23.65 -5.48 -19.86
N VAL A 382 -24.38 -5.78 -18.79
CA VAL A 382 -25.24 -4.84 -18.08
C VAL A 382 -24.89 -4.89 -16.60
N VAL A 383 -24.72 -3.71 -15.98
CA VAL A 383 -24.33 -3.59 -14.58
C VAL A 383 -25.37 -2.78 -13.80
N PRO A 384 -25.64 -3.13 -12.53
CA PRO A 384 -26.44 -2.27 -11.67
C PRO A 384 -25.72 -0.93 -11.47
N SER A 385 -26.46 0.16 -11.57
CA SER A 385 -25.92 1.51 -11.37
C SER A 385 -26.81 2.30 -10.41
N ARG A 386 -26.18 3.18 -9.64
CA ARG A 386 -26.86 4.14 -8.76
C ARG A 386 -26.32 5.53 -9.03
N THR A 387 -27.21 6.52 -9.01
CA THR A 387 -26.83 7.93 -9.11
C THR A 387 -26.72 8.54 -7.72
N VAL A 388 -25.64 9.28 -7.48
CA VAL A 388 -25.42 10.03 -6.23
C VAL A 388 -25.20 11.49 -6.60
N HIS A 389 -25.92 12.39 -5.94
CA HIS A 389 -25.73 13.83 -6.07
C HIS A 389 -24.96 14.34 -4.85
N LEU A 390 -23.79 14.94 -5.08
CA LEU A 390 -22.92 15.45 -4.02
C LEU A 390 -22.78 16.97 -4.16
N PRO A 391 -22.89 17.74 -3.07
CA PRO A 391 -22.55 19.16 -3.10
C PRO A 391 -21.04 19.34 -3.24
N LEU A 392 -20.61 20.28 -4.09
CA LEU A 392 -19.20 20.61 -4.30
C LEU A 392 -18.95 22.10 -4.03
N SER A 393 -18.00 22.40 -3.15
CA SER A 393 -17.47 23.76 -2.93
C SER A 393 -16.41 24.07 -3.99
N TRP A 394 -16.57 25.15 -4.74
CA TRP A 394 -15.63 25.54 -5.79
C TRP A 394 -14.48 26.41 -5.25
N ASP A 395 -13.24 26.04 -5.58
CA ASP A 395 -12.01 26.77 -5.20
C ASP A 395 -11.93 27.07 -3.69
N ASP A 396 -12.26 26.06 -2.87
CA ASP A 396 -12.36 26.16 -1.43
C ASP A 396 -11.00 26.52 -0.77
N PRO A 397 -10.96 27.36 0.28
CA PRO A 397 -9.72 27.70 0.99
C PRO A 397 -8.89 26.49 1.44
N ALA A 398 -9.52 25.36 1.79
CA ALA A 398 -8.82 24.14 2.17
C ALA A 398 -7.97 23.56 1.03
N THR A 399 -8.45 23.65 -0.21
CA THR A 399 -7.67 23.22 -1.39
C THR A 399 -6.47 24.12 -1.65
N ARG A 400 -6.60 25.44 -1.39
CA ARG A 400 -5.50 26.40 -1.50
C ARG A 400 -4.44 26.16 -0.42
N GLU A 401 -4.84 25.77 0.78
CA GLU A 401 -3.93 25.37 1.84
C GLU A 401 -3.09 24.14 1.43
N ALA A 402 -3.72 23.13 0.81
CA ALA A 402 -2.99 21.95 0.33
C ALA A 402 -1.92 22.32 -0.71
N ILE A 403 -2.22 23.25 -1.61
CA ILE A 403 -1.25 23.77 -2.59
C ILE A 403 -0.13 24.56 -1.89
N ALA A 404 -0.46 25.44 -0.95
CA ALA A 404 0.53 26.23 -0.22
C ALA A 404 1.50 25.32 0.57
N ARG A 405 0.99 24.29 1.24
CA ARG A 405 1.80 23.29 1.94
C ARG A 405 2.72 22.52 0.98
N TYR A 406 2.20 22.15 -0.20
CA TYR A 406 2.99 21.50 -1.24
C TYR A 406 4.13 22.38 -1.75
N MET A 407 3.85 23.65 -2.06
CA MET A 407 4.87 24.59 -2.51
C MET A 407 5.94 24.82 -1.44
N ALA A 408 5.53 24.96 -0.18
CA ALA A 408 6.45 25.22 0.93
C ALA A 408 7.33 24.02 1.29
N GLY A 409 6.82 22.79 1.15
CA GLY A 409 7.47 21.58 1.67
C GLY A 409 7.96 20.58 0.63
N VAL A 410 7.59 20.76 -0.65
CA VAL A 410 7.82 19.74 -1.69
C VAL A 410 8.40 20.36 -2.96
N ARG A 411 7.65 21.23 -3.65
CA ARG A 411 8.06 21.83 -4.93
C ARG A 411 7.22 23.07 -5.25
N ASP A 412 7.86 24.23 -5.34
CA ASP A 412 7.21 25.52 -5.60
C ASP A 412 7.25 25.96 -7.08
N ASP A 413 8.12 25.35 -7.89
CA ASP A 413 8.35 25.70 -9.30
C ASP A 413 7.56 24.86 -10.31
N ALA A 414 6.58 24.08 -9.86
CA ALA A 414 5.84 23.17 -10.73
C ALA A 414 4.85 23.91 -11.65
N PRO A 415 4.61 23.45 -12.90
CA PRO A 415 3.71 24.13 -13.84
C PRO A 415 2.24 24.24 -13.39
N TRP A 416 1.81 23.38 -12.46
CA TRP A 416 0.46 23.41 -11.86
C TRP A 416 0.36 24.32 -10.64
N CYS A 417 1.48 24.87 -10.15
CA CYS A 417 1.51 25.85 -9.08
C CYS A 417 1.52 27.28 -9.67
N PRO A 418 0.97 28.28 -8.95
CA PRO A 418 0.38 28.20 -7.62
C PRO A 418 -1.12 27.86 -7.63
N TRP A 419 -1.72 27.61 -8.80
CA TRP A 419 -3.17 27.46 -8.91
C TRP A 419 -3.59 26.36 -9.90
N ASN A 420 -4.00 25.23 -9.36
CA ASN A 420 -4.36 24.05 -10.14
C ASN A 420 -5.49 24.28 -11.15
N ILE A 421 -6.53 25.01 -10.76
CA ILE A 421 -7.69 25.29 -11.62
C ILE A 421 -7.26 26.11 -12.84
N GLU A 422 -6.41 27.12 -12.63
CA GLU A 422 -5.89 27.92 -13.73
C GLU A 422 -4.94 27.11 -14.62
N PHE A 423 -4.17 26.18 -14.05
CA PHE A 423 -3.40 25.22 -14.85
C PHE A 423 -4.30 24.35 -15.73
N ILE A 424 -5.39 23.80 -15.19
CA ILE A 424 -6.38 23.02 -15.97
C ILE A 424 -6.93 23.87 -17.13
N ARG A 425 -7.33 25.12 -16.86
CA ARG A 425 -7.75 26.07 -17.91
C ARG A 425 -6.68 26.21 -19.00
N ARG A 426 -5.44 26.52 -18.61
CA ARG A 426 -4.33 26.78 -19.54
C ARG A 426 -4.01 25.57 -20.39
N VAL A 427 -3.90 24.38 -19.80
CA VAL A 427 -3.47 23.17 -20.52
C VAL A 427 -4.56 22.63 -21.45
N ASN A 428 -5.84 22.90 -21.15
CA ASN A 428 -6.97 22.52 -22.01
C ASN A 428 -7.36 23.64 -23.01
N GLY A 429 -6.61 24.75 -23.06
CA GLY A 429 -6.86 25.84 -24.01
C GLY A 429 -8.19 26.56 -23.79
N LEU A 430 -8.71 26.58 -22.56
CA LEU A 430 -9.98 27.21 -22.23
C LEU A 430 -9.83 28.73 -22.07
N GLU A 431 -10.88 29.48 -22.43
CA GLU A 431 -10.88 30.94 -22.40
C GLU A 431 -10.84 31.47 -20.96
N SER A 432 -11.58 30.83 -20.05
CA SER A 432 -11.75 31.29 -18.68
C SER A 432 -11.76 30.15 -17.64
N VAL A 433 -11.54 30.50 -16.37
CA VAL A 433 -11.71 29.57 -15.25
C VAL A 433 -13.18 29.16 -15.09
N ASP A 434 -14.11 30.01 -15.50
CA ASP A 434 -15.55 29.69 -15.48
C ASP A 434 -15.89 28.55 -16.44
N ASP A 435 -15.14 28.36 -17.52
CA ASP A 435 -15.33 27.22 -18.43
C ASP A 435 -14.93 25.91 -17.75
N VAL A 436 -13.88 25.93 -16.91
CA VAL A 436 -13.51 24.78 -16.06
C VAL A 436 -14.64 24.48 -15.08
N TYR A 437 -15.16 25.51 -14.41
CA TYR A 437 -16.27 25.38 -13.47
C TYR A 437 -17.48 24.71 -14.12
N ARG A 438 -17.97 25.24 -15.24
CA ARG A 438 -19.15 24.68 -15.94
C ARG A 438 -18.89 23.25 -16.38
N THR A 439 -17.73 22.99 -16.99
CA THR A 439 -17.37 21.63 -17.43
C THR A 439 -17.39 20.62 -16.29
N VAL A 440 -16.90 21.00 -15.11
CA VAL A 440 -16.89 20.11 -13.92
C VAL A 440 -18.28 19.95 -13.31
N PHE A 441 -19.06 21.02 -13.18
CA PHE A 441 -20.38 20.97 -12.53
C PHE A 441 -21.49 20.41 -13.43
N ASP A 442 -21.36 20.52 -14.75
CA ASP A 442 -22.33 20.01 -15.73
C ASP A 442 -22.08 18.54 -16.11
N ALA A 443 -21.00 17.93 -15.61
CA ALA A 443 -20.63 16.56 -15.94
C ALA A 443 -21.35 15.51 -15.09
N GLU A 444 -21.72 14.41 -15.75
CA GLU A 444 -22.10 13.16 -15.09
C GLU A 444 -20.87 12.24 -15.02
N TYR A 445 -20.48 11.87 -13.81
CA TYR A 445 -19.27 11.08 -13.56
C TYR A 445 -19.62 9.62 -13.32
N LEU A 446 -19.01 8.71 -14.08
CA LEU A 446 -19.07 7.28 -13.84
C LEU A 446 -17.89 6.86 -12.99
N VAL A 447 -18.17 6.28 -11.81
CA VAL A 447 -17.16 5.67 -10.95
C VAL A 447 -16.63 4.41 -11.63
N LEU A 448 -15.33 4.36 -11.87
CA LEU A 448 -14.63 3.23 -12.47
C LEU A 448 -13.97 2.36 -11.39
N GLY A 449 -13.50 2.93 -10.30
CA GLY A 449 -12.84 2.18 -9.22
C GLY A 449 -12.99 2.88 -7.88
N LEU A 450 -12.55 2.20 -6.83
CA LEU A 450 -12.57 2.70 -5.46
C LEU A 450 -11.18 2.61 -4.85
N GLY A 451 -10.90 3.47 -3.87
CA GLY A 451 -9.61 3.51 -3.19
C GLY A 451 -8.55 4.38 -3.86
N ASP A 452 -8.98 5.40 -4.64
CA ASP A 452 -8.12 6.42 -5.29
C ASP A 452 -8.32 7.82 -4.67
N VAL A 453 -7.70 8.14 -3.53
CA VAL A 453 -6.91 7.23 -2.70
C VAL A 453 -7.55 7.04 -1.33
N TYR A 454 -7.54 5.79 -0.86
CA TYR A 454 -8.05 5.33 0.46
C TYR A 454 -9.57 5.30 0.61
N LEU A 455 -10.06 4.51 1.57
CA LEU A 455 -11.42 4.55 2.14
C LEU A 455 -12.60 4.59 1.16
N GLY A 456 -12.47 3.93 0.01
CA GLY A 456 -13.53 3.93 -1.00
C GLY A 456 -13.64 5.23 -1.80
N ALA A 457 -12.61 6.09 -1.75
CA ALA A 457 -12.45 7.25 -2.62
C ALA A 457 -12.64 6.84 -4.09
N PRO A 458 -13.62 7.41 -4.81
CA PRO A 458 -13.90 7.00 -6.17
C PRO A 458 -12.81 7.54 -7.11
N VAL A 459 -12.42 6.74 -8.10
CA VAL A 459 -11.89 7.25 -9.36
C VAL A 459 -13.01 7.24 -10.37
N ALA A 460 -13.32 8.40 -10.94
CA ALA A 460 -14.44 8.57 -11.85
C ALA A 460 -14.04 9.34 -13.10
N THR A 461 -14.78 9.17 -14.19
CA THR A 461 -14.58 9.97 -15.41
C THR A 461 -15.92 10.48 -15.93
N PRO A 462 -15.96 11.64 -16.61
CA PRO A 462 -17.15 12.09 -17.30
C PRO A 462 -17.64 11.10 -18.36
N LEU A 463 -18.95 10.83 -18.35
CA LEU A 463 -19.64 10.06 -19.38
C LEU A 463 -19.57 10.75 -20.74
N ASP A 464 -19.79 12.07 -20.77
CA ASP A 464 -19.58 12.89 -21.96
C ASP A 464 -18.08 13.12 -22.19
N PRO A 465 -17.50 12.63 -23.30
CA PRO A 465 -16.07 12.81 -23.57
C PRO A 465 -15.63 14.28 -23.66
N ARG A 466 -16.56 15.20 -23.97
CA ARG A 466 -16.26 16.65 -24.04
C ARG A 466 -15.99 17.27 -22.67
N HIS A 467 -16.39 16.61 -21.60
CA HIS A 467 -16.15 17.06 -20.23
C HIS A 467 -14.84 16.52 -19.64
N ARG A 468 -14.09 15.70 -20.40
CA ARG A 468 -12.82 15.13 -19.96
C ARG A 468 -11.70 16.17 -20.09
N LEU A 469 -11.54 16.99 -19.05
CA LEU A 469 -10.41 17.90 -18.91
C LEU A 469 -9.15 17.11 -18.57
N VAL A 470 -8.13 17.19 -19.42
CA VAL A 470 -6.86 16.47 -19.21
C VAL A 470 -5.91 17.34 -18.39
N THR A 471 -5.30 16.75 -17.37
CA THR A 471 -4.26 17.40 -16.55
C THR A 471 -3.16 16.41 -16.17
N THR A 472 -2.16 16.85 -15.41
CA THR A 472 -1.11 15.96 -14.88
C THR A 472 -1.35 15.62 -13.42
N LYS A 473 -0.95 14.42 -13.01
CA LYS A 473 -0.74 14.11 -11.59
C LYS A 473 0.52 14.84 -11.11
N TYR A 474 0.58 15.08 -9.81
CA TYR A 474 1.71 15.79 -9.17
C TYR A 474 3.01 15.00 -9.31
N ASN A 475 4.13 15.70 -9.59
CA ASN A 475 5.49 15.14 -9.56
C ASN A 475 6.41 16.02 -8.66
N PRO A 476 6.80 15.53 -7.46
CA PRO A 476 6.29 14.31 -6.80
C PRO A 476 4.89 14.52 -6.20
N ALA A 477 4.20 13.43 -5.84
CA ALA A 477 2.88 13.50 -5.22
C ALA A 477 2.88 14.27 -3.87
N ARG A 478 1.74 14.89 -3.52
CA ARG A 478 1.56 15.58 -2.24
C ARG A 478 1.68 14.60 -1.06
N THR A 479 2.06 15.15 0.10
CA THR A 479 2.12 14.41 1.37
C THR A 479 0.86 14.60 2.23
N TRP A 480 0.03 15.58 1.88
CA TRP A 480 -1.21 15.90 2.57
C TRP A 480 -2.23 16.48 1.60
N THR A 481 -3.49 16.09 1.78
CA THR A 481 -4.66 16.66 1.10
C THR A 481 -5.76 16.80 2.16
N ALA A 482 -6.59 17.84 2.06
CA ALA A 482 -7.74 17.99 2.95
C ALA A 482 -8.80 16.92 2.63
N GLU A 483 -9.43 16.38 3.67
CA GLU A 483 -10.55 15.43 3.57
C GLU A 483 -11.67 16.00 2.69
N ASN A 484 -12.31 15.15 1.90
CA ASN A 484 -13.38 15.48 0.95
C ASN A 484 -13.00 16.46 -0.17
N SER A 485 -11.70 16.74 -0.35
CA SER A 485 -11.25 17.49 -1.53
C SER A 485 -11.58 16.72 -2.80
N VAL A 486 -11.94 17.44 -3.86
CA VAL A 486 -12.09 16.88 -5.20
C VAL A 486 -10.82 17.16 -5.99
N GLY A 487 -10.22 16.12 -6.56
CA GLY A 487 -9.04 16.19 -7.40
C GLY A 487 -9.36 15.85 -8.85
N ILE A 488 -8.57 16.40 -9.79
CA ILE A 488 -8.52 15.94 -11.18
C ILE A 488 -7.08 15.56 -11.50
N GLY A 489 -6.87 14.36 -12.06
CA GLY A 489 -5.58 13.84 -12.48
C GLY A 489 -5.71 13.03 -13.76
N GLY A 490 -5.01 13.41 -14.83
CA GLY A 490 -5.37 12.92 -16.17
C GLY A 490 -6.78 13.41 -16.53
N ALA A 491 -7.61 12.52 -17.07
CA ALA A 491 -9.05 12.73 -17.32
C ALA A 491 -9.97 12.20 -16.19
N TYR A 492 -9.40 11.96 -15.00
CA TYR A 492 -10.11 11.35 -13.87
C TYR A 492 -10.37 12.34 -12.75
N LEU A 493 -11.56 12.22 -12.15
CA LEU A 493 -11.95 12.88 -10.91
C LEU A 493 -11.78 11.90 -9.75
N CYS A 494 -11.28 12.41 -8.61
CA CYS A 494 -11.31 11.68 -7.35
C CYS A 494 -11.86 12.52 -6.20
N ILE A 495 -12.37 11.84 -5.16
CA ILE A 495 -12.81 12.47 -3.92
C ILE A 495 -12.03 11.83 -2.78
N TYR A 496 -11.17 12.60 -2.12
CA TYR A 496 -10.33 12.08 -1.02
C TYR A 496 -11.20 11.80 0.20
N GLY A 497 -11.25 10.53 0.64
CA GLY A 497 -12.07 10.07 1.77
C GLY A 497 -11.44 10.28 3.14
#